data_AF-A0A484M380-F1
#
_entry.id   AF-A0A484M380-F1
#
_cell.length_a   1.000
_cell.length_b   1.000
_cell.length_c   1.000
_cell.angle_alpha   90.00
_cell.angle_beta   90.00
_cell.angle_gamma   90.00
#
_symmetry.space_group_name_H-M   'P 1'
#
loop_
_entity.id
_entity.type
_entity.pdbx_description
1 polymer ?
#
loop_
_entity_poly.entity_id
_entity_poly.type
_entity_poly.pdbx_seq_one_letter_code
_entity_poly.pdbx_strand_id
1 'polypeptide(L)'
;MHAKYVKTLKKRCPPGDTTTTVEMDPGSAKHFDDGYYRRLTQRRGLLSSDAALVSAAAAQDHVDVKQFISNSSTTAFFRAFGESMVRMGKIGVLTGTNGEIRKVCSRVN
;
A
#
# COMPACT_ATOMS: atom_id res chain seq x y z
N MET A 1 -8.66 14.38 -4.58
CA MET A 1 -7.23 14.42 -4.94
C MET A 1 -6.72 15.85 -5.06
N HIS A 2 -5.41 16.07 -4.93
CA HIS A 2 -4.74 17.37 -5.07
C HIS A 2 -4.64 17.80 -6.55
N ALA A 3 -5.10 19.00 -6.89
CA ALA A 3 -5.28 19.44 -8.28
C ALA A 3 -4.00 19.42 -9.13
N LYS A 4 -2.87 19.90 -8.58
CA LYS A 4 -1.58 19.87 -9.32
C LYS A 4 -1.10 18.43 -9.56
N TYR A 5 -1.35 17.54 -8.60
CA TYR A 5 -0.95 16.14 -8.71
C TYR A 5 -1.76 15.43 -9.79
N VAL A 6 -3.08 15.67 -9.84
CA VAL A 6 -3.94 15.17 -10.92
C VAL A 6 -3.47 15.66 -12.28
N LYS A 7 -3.10 16.94 -12.42
CA LYS A 7 -2.58 17.48 -13.68
C LYS A 7 -1.28 16.77 -14.11
N THR A 8 -0.37 16.50 -13.17
CA THR A 8 0.86 15.73 -13.44
C THR A 8 0.53 14.30 -13.88
N LEU A 9 -0.38 13.62 -13.19
CA LEU A 9 -0.79 12.26 -13.54
C LEU A 9 -1.44 12.20 -14.92
N LYS A 10 -2.39 13.08 -15.24
CA LYS A 10 -3.04 13.14 -16.57
C LYS A 10 -2.06 13.41 -17.72
N LYS A 11 -0.95 14.11 -17.45
CA LYS A 11 0.11 14.34 -18.44
C LYS A 11 0.94 13.07 -18.70
N ARG A 12 1.14 12.24 -17.67
CA ARG A 12 1.89 10.99 -17.77
C ARG A 12 1.02 9.83 -18.30
N CYS A 13 -0.22 9.77 -17.85
CA CYS A 13 -1.20 8.73 -18.18
C CYS A 13 -2.37 9.36 -18.94
N PRO A 14 -2.24 9.58 -20.26
CA PRO A 14 -3.35 10.07 -21.08
C PRO A 14 -4.51 9.04 -21.10
N PRO A 15 -5.75 9.47 -21.33
CA PRO A 15 -6.89 8.55 -21.44
C PRO A 15 -6.63 7.44 -22.48
N GLY A 16 -6.84 6.18 -22.08
CA GLY A 16 -6.61 5.00 -22.93
C GLY A 16 -5.20 4.39 -22.81
N ASP A 17 -4.28 5.04 -22.10
CA ASP A 17 -2.96 4.47 -21.81
C ASP A 17 -3.03 3.46 -20.65
N THR A 18 -2.69 2.22 -20.96
CA THR A 18 -2.66 1.09 -20.01
C THR A 18 -1.24 0.58 -19.74
N THR A 19 -0.22 1.27 -20.26
CA THR A 19 1.17 0.79 -20.26
C THR A 19 2.09 1.67 -19.42
N THR A 20 1.79 2.97 -19.29
CA THR A 20 2.61 3.87 -18.47
C THR A 20 2.46 3.55 -16.99
N THR A 21 3.60 3.38 -16.33
CA THR A 21 3.68 3.23 -14.88
C THR A 21 4.01 4.56 -14.21
N VAL A 22 3.48 4.75 -13.00
CA VAL A 22 3.78 5.89 -12.14
C VAL A 22 4.03 5.41 -10.72
N GLU A 23 4.72 6.22 -9.94
CA GLU A 23 5.09 5.90 -8.57
C GLU A 23 3.86 5.89 -7.65
N MET A 24 3.68 4.80 -6.89
CA MET A 24 2.62 4.67 -5.88
C MET A 24 2.80 5.65 -4.71
N ASP A 25 4.05 5.87 -4.29
CA ASP A 25 4.45 6.90 -3.35
C ASP A 25 5.49 7.82 -4.01
N PRO A 26 5.08 8.97 -4.60
CA PRO A 26 5.94 9.85 -5.40
C PRO A 26 7.37 10.10 -4.88
N GLY A 27 7.77 11.14 -4.16
CA GLY A 27 9.17 11.29 -3.69
C GLY A 27 9.77 10.22 -2.74
N SER A 28 9.21 9.00 -2.63
CA SER A 28 9.79 7.88 -1.86
C SER A 28 9.68 6.51 -2.54
N ALA A 29 9.50 6.46 -3.86
CA ALA A 29 9.14 5.23 -4.57
C ALA A 29 10.10 4.03 -4.39
N LYS A 30 11.35 4.27 -3.96
CA LYS A 30 12.39 3.26 -3.74
C LYS A 30 12.67 2.97 -2.26
N HIS A 31 11.95 3.62 -1.35
CA HIS A 31 12.14 3.47 0.09
C HIS A 31 10.83 2.99 0.72
N PHE A 32 10.98 2.06 1.67
CA PHE A 32 9.85 1.61 2.47
C PHE A 32 9.83 2.44 3.75
N ASP A 33 8.88 3.37 3.83
CA ASP A 33 8.73 4.31 4.93
C ASP A 33 7.24 4.70 5.13
N ASP A 34 6.98 5.60 6.06
CA ASP A 34 5.65 6.13 6.36
C ASP A 34 5.21 7.30 5.45
N GLY A 35 6.04 7.66 4.47
CA GLY A 35 5.79 8.70 3.46
C GLY A 35 4.54 8.45 2.64
N TYR A 36 4.19 7.18 2.42
CA TYR A 36 2.93 6.78 1.80
C TYR A 36 1.73 7.43 2.49
N TYR A 37 1.58 7.28 3.82
CA TYR A 37 0.46 7.87 4.56
C TYR A 37 0.49 9.40 4.55
N ARG A 38 1.68 10.03 4.56
CA ARG A 38 1.82 11.48 4.37
C ARG A 38 1.29 11.96 3.01
N ARG A 39 1.51 11.20 1.93
CA ARG A 39 0.96 11.56 0.61
C ARG A 39 -0.56 11.49 0.62
N LEU A 40 -1.13 10.48 1.29
CA LEU A 40 -2.58 10.31 1.34
C LEU A 40 -3.26 11.51 2.00
N THR A 41 -2.72 12.01 3.11
CA THR A 41 -3.26 13.21 3.81
C THR A 41 -3.16 14.47 2.95
N GLN A 42 -2.13 14.56 2.11
CA GLN A 42 -1.98 15.61 1.09
C GLN A 42 -2.90 15.42 -0.13
N ARG A 43 -3.80 14.41 -0.10
CA ARG A 43 -4.68 14.01 -1.20
C ARG A 43 -3.90 13.60 -2.46
N ARG A 44 -2.73 12.97 -2.27
CA ARG A 44 -1.81 12.50 -3.33
C ARG A 44 -1.71 10.97 -3.41
N GLY A 45 -2.71 10.24 -2.92
CA GLY A 45 -2.85 8.81 -3.22
C GLY A 45 -3.11 8.57 -4.71
N LEU A 46 -2.64 7.44 -5.26
CA LEU A 46 -2.80 7.12 -6.68
C LEU A 46 -4.15 6.44 -6.93
N LEU A 47 -4.50 5.45 -6.11
CA LEU A 47 -5.72 4.68 -6.26
C LEU A 47 -6.86 5.23 -5.39
N SER A 48 -8.10 4.93 -5.78
CA SER A 48 -9.27 5.24 -4.96
C SER A 48 -9.25 4.50 -3.63
N SER A 49 -8.75 3.25 -3.63
CA SER A 49 -8.54 2.44 -2.42
C SER A 49 -7.57 3.11 -1.44
N ASP A 50 -6.50 3.73 -1.94
CA ASP A 50 -5.55 4.46 -1.10
C ASP A 50 -6.21 5.70 -0.48
N ALA A 51 -6.94 6.47 -1.28
CA ALA A 51 -7.63 7.67 -0.81
C ALA A 51 -8.72 7.35 0.23
N ALA A 52 -9.33 6.16 0.17
CA ALA A 52 -10.33 5.72 1.12
C ALA A 52 -9.76 5.55 2.54
N LEU A 53 -8.48 5.19 2.69
CA LEU A 53 -7.83 4.99 3.99
C LEU A 53 -7.82 6.25 4.86
N VAL A 54 -7.77 7.43 4.24
CA VAL A 54 -7.75 8.73 4.94
C VAL A 54 -9.11 9.43 4.94
N SER A 55 -10.17 8.74 4.52
CA SER A 55 -11.53 9.26 4.62
C SER A 55 -11.94 9.40 6.09
N ALA A 56 -12.85 10.33 6.40
CA ALA A 56 -13.26 10.61 7.78
C ALA A 56 -13.80 9.35 8.49
N ALA A 57 -14.50 8.46 7.77
CA ALA A 57 -14.98 7.19 8.31
C ALA A 57 -13.83 6.20 8.58
N ALA A 58 -12.96 5.95 7.60
CA ALA A 58 -11.84 5.00 7.77
C ALA A 58 -10.83 5.42 8.84
N ALA A 59 -10.58 6.74 8.98
CA ALA A 59 -9.69 7.28 10.00
C ALA A 59 -10.31 7.28 11.41
N GLN A 60 -11.65 7.21 11.52
CA GLN A 60 -12.35 7.04 12.80
C GLN A 60 -12.35 5.58 13.25
N ASP A 61 -12.40 4.64 12.31
CA ASP A 61 -12.52 3.20 12.61
C ASP A 61 -11.17 2.52 12.89
N HIS A 62 -10.04 3.10 12.46
CA HIS A 62 -8.71 2.49 12.60
C HIS A 62 -7.69 3.40 13.30
N VAL A 63 -7.42 3.10 14.58
CA VAL A 63 -6.47 3.84 15.43
C VAL A 63 -5.06 3.91 14.84
N ASP A 64 -4.61 2.83 14.20
CA ASP A 64 -3.29 2.75 13.57
C ASP A 64 -3.18 3.71 12.39
N VAL A 65 -4.21 3.78 11.55
CA VAL A 65 -4.26 4.69 10.40
C VAL A 65 -4.23 6.15 10.88
N LYS A 66 -4.95 6.47 11.96
CA LYS A 66 -4.90 7.79 12.60
C LYS A 66 -3.49 8.13 13.10
N GLN A 67 -2.78 7.16 13.67
CA GLN A 67 -1.42 7.32 14.17
C GLN A 67 -0.39 7.49 13.03
N PHE A 68 -0.57 6.80 11.90
CA PHE A 68 0.31 6.94 10.73
C PHE A 68 0.07 8.28 10.02
N ILE A 69 -1.19 8.69 9.91
CA ILE A 69 -1.59 9.99 9.34
C ILE A 69 -1.02 11.17 10.14
N SER A 70 -0.99 11.08 11.47
CA SER A 70 -0.50 12.15 12.34
C SER A 70 1.02 12.29 12.34
N ASN A 71 1.75 11.39 11.68
CA ASN A 71 3.22 11.28 11.72
C ASN A 71 3.78 11.18 13.14
N SER A 72 2.99 10.71 14.10
CA SER A 72 3.43 10.69 15.49
C SER A 72 4.43 9.57 15.80
N SER A 73 4.51 8.53 14.95
CA SER A 73 5.50 7.46 15.11
C SER A 73 5.69 6.60 13.85
N THR A 74 6.83 6.77 13.17
CA THR A 74 7.27 5.85 12.10
C THR A 74 7.47 4.42 12.62
N THR A 75 7.94 4.26 13.87
CA THR A 75 8.11 2.93 14.50
C THR A 75 6.80 2.18 14.62
N ALA A 76 5.69 2.86 14.93
CA ALA A 76 4.38 2.23 15.01
C ALA A 76 3.93 1.65 13.66
N PHE A 77 4.20 2.37 12.56
CA PHE A 77 3.93 1.87 11.21
C PHE A 77 4.69 0.59 10.93
N PHE A 78 6.00 0.56 11.15
CA PHE A 78 6.82 -0.63 10.91
C PHE A 78 6.39 -1.83 11.76
N ARG A 79 6.02 -1.59 13.03
CA ARG A 79 5.51 -2.64 13.91
C ARG A 79 4.21 -3.23 13.36
N ALA A 80 3.21 -2.38 13.10
CA ALA A 80 1.92 -2.83 12.60
C ALA A 80 2.03 -3.52 11.23
N PHE A 81 2.92 -3.03 10.36
CA PHE A 81 3.23 -3.65 9.08
C PHE A 81 3.79 -5.07 9.28
N GLY A 82 4.78 -5.24 10.14
CA GLY A 82 5.35 -6.56 10.44
C GLY A 82 4.32 -7.55 10.98
N GLU A 83 3.52 -7.13 11.98
CA GLU A 83 2.44 -7.95 12.53
C GLU A 83 1.41 -8.33 11.46
N SER A 84 1.05 -7.40 10.58
CA SER A 84 0.09 -7.63 9.48
C SER A 84 0.64 -8.60 8.43
N MET A 85 1.91 -8.46 8.05
CA MET A 85 2.55 -9.35 7.06
C MET A 85 2.71 -10.77 7.58
N VAL A 86 3.00 -10.94 8.88
CA VAL A 86 3.02 -12.27 9.53
C VAL A 86 1.63 -12.91 9.52
N ARG A 87 0.57 -12.14 9.76
CA ARG A 87 -0.81 -12.64 9.68
C ARG A 87 -1.19 -13.00 8.24
N MET A 88 -0.85 -12.14 7.28
CA MET A 88 -1.11 -12.38 5.86
C MET A 88 -0.42 -13.65 5.35
N GLY A 89 0.83 -13.89 5.76
CA GLY A 89 1.59 -15.08 5.38
C GLY A 89 1.04 -16.40 5.93
N LYS A 90 0.04 -16.37 6.83
CA LYS A 90 -0.61 -17.56 7.39
C LYS A 90 -1.97 -17.87 6.75
N ILE A 91 -2.43 -17.06 5.80
CA ILE A 91 -3.73 -17.26 5.15
C ILE A 91 -3.66 -18.52 4.27
N GLY A 92 -4.50 -19.51 4.56
CA GLY A 92 -4.71 -20.68 3.69
C GLY A 92 -3.48 -21.58 3.48
N VAL A 93 -2.50 -21.54 4.39
CA VAL A 93 -1.25 -22.31 4.25
C VAL A 93 -1.49 -23.82 4.30
N LEU A 94 -0.73 -24.55 3.48
CA LEU A 94 -0.68 -26.01 3.51
C LEU A 94 0.41 -26.45 4.51
N THR A 95 0.06 -27.34 5.44
CA THR A 95 0.94 -27.78 6.54
C THR A 95 0.96 -29.29 6.68
N GLY A 96 1.96 -29.82 7.38
CA GLY A 96 2.15 -31.26 7.56
C GLY A 96 2.44 -31.95 6.23
N THR A 97 1.62 -32.93 5.87
CA THR A 97 1.72 -33.66 4.59
C THR A 97 0.76 -33.11 3.53
N ASN A 98 0.04 -32.01 3.80
CA ASN A 98 -0.79 -31.36 2.81
C ASN A 98 0.08 -30.55 1.85
N GLY A 99 0.01 -30.85 0.55
CA GLY A 99 0.80 -30.20 -0.49
C GLY A 99 2.10 -30.94 -0.82
N GLU A 100 3.07 -30.21 -1.38
CA GLU A 100 4.38 -30.75 -1.77
C GLU A 100 5.48 -29.69 -1.67
N ILE A 101 6.73 -30.15 -1.54
CA ILE A 101 7.89 -29.30 -1.74
C ILE A 101 8.28 -29.37 -3.23
N ARG A 102 7.99 -28.29 -3.97
CA ARG A 102 8.26 -28.24 -5.41
C ARG A 102 9.75 -28.21 -5.70
N LYS A 103 10.18 -29.02 -6.67
CA LYS A 103 11.54 -28.96 -7.24
C LYS A 103 11.71 -27.75 -8.16
N VAL A 104 10.62 -27.36 -8.84
CA VAL A 104 10.57 -26.20 -9.72
C VAL A 104 9.26 -25.47 -9.44
N CYS A 105 9.30 -24.23 -8.94
CA CYS A 105 8.10 -23.53 -8.46
C CYS A 105 6.99 -23.37 -9.50
N SER A 106 7.33 -23.31 -10.79
CA SER A 106 6.42 -23.08 -11.91
C SER A 106 5.64 -24.32 -12.38
N ARG A 107 5.89 -25.51 -11.79
CA ARG A 107 5.15 -26.74 -12.13
C ARG A 107 4.90 -27.59 -10.89
N VAL A 108 3.86 -28.41 -10.96
CA VAL A 108 3.63 -29.50 -10.00
C VAL A 108 4.72 -30.56 -10.24
N ASN A 109 5.17 -31.24 -9.19
CA ASN A 109 6.18 -32.29 -9.32
C ASN A 109 5.71 -33.50 -10.13
#